data_AF-A0A8S3RKY1-F1
#
_entry.id   AF-A0A8S3RKY1-F1
#
_cell.length_a   1.000
_cell.length_b   1.000
_cell.length_c   1.000
_cell.angle_alpha   90.00
_cell.angle_beta   90.00
_cell.angle_gamma   90.00
#
_symmetry.space_group_name_H-M   'P 1'
#
loop_
_entity.id
_entity.type
_entity.pdbx_description
1 polymer ?
#
loop_
_entity_poly.entity_id
_entity_poly.type
_entity_poly.pdbx_seq_one_letter_code
_entity_poly.pdbx_strand_id
1 'polypeptide(L)'
;MTAEDLSRKILLDNDLQSVLSLYFKNCVDGLEEKFEEDILRSMETLCGVFLNLVVLEPELIAENEELHKVTQSIFKCAKLICNKEDTLTLWANIITLGVFFLRQQAHVKYDKDDLTKFFSMVVSFIKAPYTSLTVDSAEVLSVAELYIPVWDSIYQLWYLCIQATTSCLPMYPTLVYAMMSTGFLPHIIRLLNKVHGRNVDEDTLLCLIGVITSLVTSEVKAVDVLRSCGGFEFARLYNCSELEKLIEK
;
A
#
# COMPACT_ATOMS: atom_id res chain seq x y z
N MET A 1 -15.27 19.42 19.55
CA MET A 1 -14.58 19.96 18.36
C MET A 1 -13.14 20.20 18.78
N THR A 2 -12.22 19.38 18.28
CA THR A 2 -10.78 19.55 18.54
C THR A 2 -10.23 20.72 17.71
N ALA A 3 -9.01 21.18 17.98
CA ALA A 3 -8.34 22.18 17.13
C ALA A 3 -8.17 21.69 15.68
N GLU A 4 -8.05 20.38 15.50
CA GLU A 4 -7.95 19.71 14.20
C GLU A 4 -9.30 19.75 13.46
N ASP A 5 -10.43 19.55 14.16
CA ASP A 5 -11.77 19.70 13.56
C ASP A 5 -12.02 21.12 13.02
N LEU A 6 -11.58 22.14 13.76
CA LEU A 6 -11.73 23.53 13.33
C LEU A 6 -10.88 23.83 12.10
N SER A 7 -9.62 23.38 12.09
CA SER A 7 -8.69 23.58 10.98
C SER A 7 -9.19 22.90 9.70
N ARG A 8 -9.67 21.66 9.82
CA ARG A 8 -10.30 20.92 8.72
C ARG A 8 -11.53 21.64 8.18
N LYS A 9 -12.42 22.11 9.08
CA LYS A 9 -13.60 22.86 8.66
C LYS A 9 -13.23 24.12 7.87
N ILE A 10 -12.25 24.89 8.33
CA ILE A 10 -11.78 26.08 7.62
C ILE A 10 -11.23 25.70 6.23
N LEU A 11 -10.49 24.60 6.11
CA LEU A 11 -9.96 24.11 4.83
C LEU A 11 -11.10 23.86 3.83
N LEU A 12 -12.14 23.14 4.26
CA LEU A 12 -13.29 22.78 3.43
C LEU A 12 -14.16 23.98 3.07
N ASP A 13 -14.49 24.82 4.06
CA ASP A 13 -15.37 25.99 3.90
C ASP A 13 -14.76 27.03 2.92
N ASN A 14 -13.45 27.00 2.70
CA ASN A 14 -12.72 27.92 1.81
C ASN A 14 -12.20 27.25 0.53
N ASP A 15 -12.65 26.03 0.20
CA ASP A 15 -12.23 25.24 -0.98
C ASP A 15 -10.70 25.09 -1.12
N LEU A 16 -9.98 25.05 0.00
CA LEU A 16 -8.53 24.96 -0.01
C LEU A 16 -8.03 23.61 -0.53
N GLN A 17 -8.87 22.57 -0.52
CA GLN A 17 -8.57 21.28 -1.18
C GLN A 17 -8.25 21.44 -2.67
N SER A 18 -8.91 22.36 -3.37
CA SER A 18 -8.66 22.62 -4.80
C SER A 18 -7.30 23.27 -5.00
N VAL A 19 -6.92 24.20 -4.11
CA VAL A 19 -5.59 24.83 -4.11
C VAL A 19 -4.50 23.81 -3.80
N LEU A 20 -4.73 22.96 -2.80
CA LEU A 20 -3.80 21.87 -2.45
C LEU A 20 -3.63 20.88 -3.60
N SER A 21 -4.71 20.56 -4.31
CA SER A 21 -4.69 19.68 -5.49
C SER A 21 -3.85 20.28 -6.62
N LEU A 22 -4.04 21.58 -6.89
CA LEU A 22 -3.22 22.29 -7.86
C LEU A 22 -1.74 22.34 -7.45
N TYR A 23 -1.46 22.61 -6.18
CA TYR A 23 -0.10 22.64 -5.67
C TYR A 23 0.57 21.27 -5.75
N PHE A 24 -0.14 20.19 -5.39
CA PHE A 24 0.34 18.82 -5.53
C PHE A 24 0.70 18.49 -6.97
N LYS A 25 -0.16 18.85 -7.92
CA LYS A 25 0.13 18.68 -9.35
C LYS A 25 1.38 19.45 -9.76
N ASN A 26 1.51 20.71 -9.36
CA ASN A 26 2.70 21.52 -9.67
C ASN A 26 3.98 20.92 -9.08
N CYS A 27 3.92 20.34 -7.88
CA CYS A 27 5.07 19.61 -7.31
C CYS A 27 5.43 18.38 -8.14
N VAL A 28 4.44 17.59 -8.60
CA VAL A 28 4.68 16.42 -9.45
C VAL A 28 5.31 16.82 -10.79
N ASP A 29 4.80 17.89 -11.41
CA ASP A 29 5.35 18.41 -12.66
C ASP A 29 6.77 18.97 -12.43
N GLY A 30 7.01 19.66 -11.31
CA GLY A 30 8.33 20.11 -10.90
C GLY A 30 9.34 18.96 -10.72
N LEU A 31 8.94 17.84 -10.10
CA LEU A 31 9.79 16.66 -9.96
C LEU A 31 10.18 16.01 -11.29
N GLU A 32 9.33 16.14 -12.31
CA GLU A 32 9.63 15.64 -13.66
C GLU A 32 10.72 16.49 -14.34
N GLU A 33 10.72 17.80 -14.09
CA GLU A 33 11.73 18.72 -14.62
C GLU A 33 13.05 18.66 -13.84
N LYS A 34 12.97 18.75 -12.50
CA LYS A 34 14.11 18.80 -11.60
C LYS A 34 13.80 18.14 -10.26
N PHE A 35 14.73 17.29 -9.84
CA PHE A 35 14.62 16.59 -8.56
C PHE A 35 15.19 17.45 -7.43
N GLU A 36 14.34 18.30 -6.84
CA GLU A 36 14.72 19.22 -5.76
C GLU A 36 14.18 18.76 -4.40
N GLU A 37 15.02 18.84 -3.36
CA GLU A 37 14.68 18.35 -2.02
C GLU A 37 13.49 19.08 -1.40
N ASP A 38 13.35 20.39 -1.65
CA ASP A 38 12.22 21.17 -1.15
C ASP A 38 10.88 20.75 -1.77
N ILE A 39 10.90 20.26 -3.01
CA ILE A 39 9.71 19.69 -3.65
C ILE A 39 9.35 18.36 -2.95
N LEU A 40 10.34 17.51 -2.66
CA LEU A 40 10.11 16.25 -1.94
C LEU A 40 9.47 16.48 -0.56
N ARG A 41 10.02 17.42 0.24
CA ARG A 41 9.47 17.77 1.57
C ARG A 41 8.04 18.33 1.48
N SER A 42 7.78 19.17 0.49
CA SER A 42 6.45 19.73 0.24
C SER A 42 5.45 18.62 -0.10
N MET A 43 5.88 17.64 -0.91
CA MET A 43 5.05 16.51 -1.27
C MET A 43 4.77 15.56 -0.09
N GLU A 44 5.74 15.30 0.78
CA GLU A 44 5.51 14.50 1.99
C GLU A 44 4.47 15.17 2.90
N THR A 45 4.56 16.49 3.07
CA THR A 45 3.58 17.27 3.82
C THR A 45 2.19 17.18 3.20
N LEU A 46 2.10 17.33 1.87
CA LEU A 46 0.84 17.20 1.14
C LEU A 46 0.25 15.79 1.25
N CYS A 47 1.09 14.75 1.22
CA CYS A 47 0.63 13.38 1.43
C CYS A 47 -0.02 13.22 2.80
N GLY A 48 0.58 13.77 3.86
CA GLY A 48 -0.03 13.77 5.19
C GLY A 48 -1.38 14.49 5.23
N VAL A 49 -1.49 15.65 4.58
CA VAL A 49 -2.76 16.40 4.48
C VAL A 49 -3.83 15.59 3.73
N PHE A 50 -3.49 15.00 2.59
CA PHE A 50 -4.45 14.21 1.81
C PHE A 50 -4.80 12.87 2.47
N LEU A 51 -3.87 12.23 3.19
CA LEU A 51 -4.16 11.04 3.99
C LEU A 51 -5.17 11.33 5.09
N ASN A 52 -5.04 12.47 5.77
CA ASN A 52 -6.06 12.91 6.72
C ASN A 52 -7.40 13.20 6.02
N LEU A 53 -7.37 13.86 4.87
CA LEU A 53 -8.59 14.18 4.12
C LEU A 53 -9.34 12.92 3.66
N VAL A 54 -8.65 11.91 3.14
CA VAL A 54 -9.29 10.67 2.65
C VAL A 54 -9.83 9.77 3.76
N VAL A 55 -9.33 9.93 4.99
CA VAL A 55 -9.86 9.26 6.17
C VAL A 55 -11.06 10.02 6.75
N LEU A 56 -10.97 11.35 6.82
CA LEU A 56 -11.95 12.18 7.52
C LEU A 56 -13.11 12.66 6.65
N GLU A 57 -12.93 12.75 5.33
CA GLU A 57 -13.90 13.25 4.36
C GLU A 57 -14.03 12.28 3.17
N PRO A 58 -14.41 11.01 3.39
CA PRO A 58 -14.41 9.99 2.32
C PRO A 58 -15.38 10.32 1.18
N GLU A 59 -16.53 10.94 1.47
CA GLU A 59 -17.50 11.37 0.47
C GLU A 59 -16.93 12.46 -0.45
N LEU A 60 -16.17 13.40 0.11
CA LEU A 60 -15.50 14.45 -0.68
C LEU A 60 -14.49 13.83 -1.66
N ILE A 61 -13.69 12.86 -1.21
CA ILE A 61 -12.73 12.17 -2.09
C ILE A 61 -13.43 11.37 -3.17
N ALA A 62 -14.58 10.77 -2.84
CA ALA A 62 -15.38 9.99 -3.77
C ALA A 62 -15.95 10.87 -4.89
N GLU A 63 -16.53 12.03 -4.56
CA GLU A 63 -17.36 12.80 -5.49
C GLU A 63 -16.64 13.94 -6.22
N ASN A 64 -15.56 14.49 -5.65
CA ASN A 64 -14.92 15.69 -6.19
C ASN A 64 -13.98 15.39 -7.38
N GLU A 65 -14.29 15.94 -8.55
CA GLU A 65 -13.52 15.71 -9.79
C GLU A 65 -12.07 16.22 -9.75
N GLU A 66 -11.75 17.28 -8.99
CA GLU A 66 -10.36 17.74 -8.83
C GLU A 66 -9.55 16.73 -8.03
N LEU A 67 -10.16 16.10 -7.02
CA LEU A 67 -9.52 15.03 -6.24
C LEU A 67 -9.35 13.72 -7.04
N HIS A 68 -10.13 13.52 -8.12
CA HIS A 68 -9.84 12.44 -9.08
C HIS A 68 -8.57 12.74 -9.90
N LYS A 69 -8.31 14.01 -10.23
CA LYS A 69 -7.07 14.41 -10.90
C LYS A 69 -5.85 14.24 -9.99
N VAL A 70 -6.01 14.43 -8.67
CA VAL A 70 -4.96 14.10 -7.69
C VAL A 70 -4.55 12.64 -7.79
N THR A 71 -5.50 11.70 -7.97
CA THR A 71 -5.19 10.28 -8.18
C THR A 71 -4.34 10.04 -9.43
N GLN A 72 -4.60 10.76 -10.52
CA GLN A 72 -3.75 10.69 -11.71
C GLN A 72 -2.34 11.24 -11.46
N SER A 73 -2.23 12.35 -10.72
CA SER A 73 -0.94 12.90 -10.28
C SER A 73 -0.18 11.95 -9.34
N ILE A 74 -0.88 11.22 -8.47
CA ILE A 74 -0.30 10.17 -7.62
C ILE A 74 0.30 9.06 -8.49
N PHE A 75 -0.40 8.59 -9.52
CA PHE A 75 0.13 7.56 -10.42
C PHE A 75 1.39 8.03 -11.16
N LYS A 76 1.39 9.28 -11.63
CA LYS A 76 2.57 9.89 -12.26
C LYS A 76 3.73 9.99 -11.27
N CYS A 77 3.48 10.53 -10.08
CA CYS A 77 4.48 10.67 -9.03
C CYS A 77 5.10 9.33 -8.63
N ALA A 78 4.26 8.31 -8.38
CA ALA A 78 4.71 6.97 -7.99
C ALA A 78 5.71 6.39 -9.00
N LYS A 79 5.49 6.61 -10.30
CA LYS A 79 6.40 6.18 -11.37
C LYS A 79 7.69 7.01 -11.41
N LEU A 80 7.64 8.31 -11.13
CA LEU A 80 8.81 9.20 -11.17
C LEU A 80 9.81 8.92 -10.04
N ILE A 81 9.31 8.49 -8.87
CA ILE A 81 10.12 8.30 -7.66
C ILE A 81 10.36 6.83 -7.31
N CYS A 82 9.85 5.88 -8.10
CA CYS A 82 10.08 4.47 -7.84
C CYS A 82 11.57 4.09 -7.97
N ASN A 83 12.00 3.10 -7.19
CA ASN A 83 13.37 2.56 -7.21
C ASN A 83 14.50 3.57 -6.92
N LYS A 84 14.19 4.68 -6.24
CA LYS A 84 15.16 5.66 -5.78
C LYS A 84 15.25 5.60 -4.26
N GLU A 85 16.41 5.24 -3.72
CA GLU A 85 16.62 5.04 -2.28
C GLU A 85 16.31 6.33 -1.50
N ASP A 86 16.77 7.47 -2.01
CA ASP A 86 16.60 8.80 -1.40
C ASP A 86 15.13 9.27 -1.34
N THR A 87 14.21 8.58 -2.01
CA THR A 87 12.77 8.91 -1.98
C THR A 87 11.89 7.80 -1.43
N LEU A 88 12.47 6.84 -0.71
CA LEU A 88 11.70 5.73 -0.17
C LEU A 88 10.57 6.19 0.76
N THR A 89 10.80 7.22 1.58
CA THR A 89 9.79 7.82 2.46
C THR A 89 8.63 8.44 1.68
N LEU A 90 8.93 9.30 0.70
CA LEU A 90 7.90 9.88 -0.16
C LEU A 90 7.17 8.80 -0.97
N TRP A 91 7.88 7.78 -1.46
CA TRP A 91 7.28 6.68 -2.21
C TRP A 91 6.29 5.89 -1.34
N ALA A 92 6.64 5.56 -0.10
CA ALA A 92 5.72 4.92 0.85
C ALA A 92 4.45 5.77 1.08
N ASN A 93 4.61 7.09 1.23
CA ASN A 93 3.50 8.03 1.36
C ASN A 93 2.58 8.02 0.12
N ILE A 94 3.16 8.16 -1.07
CA ILE A 94 2.43 8.23 -2.35
C ILE A 94 1.69 6.92 -2.65
N ILE A 95 2.35 5.77 -2.44
CA ILE A 95 1.73 4.45 -2.64
C ILE A 95 0.56 4.26 -1.67
N THR A 96 0.75 4.57 -0.39
CA THR A 96 -0.31 4.45 0.62
C THR A 96 -1.49 5.36 0.29
N LEU A 97 -1.21 6.64 -0.01
CA LEU A 97 -2.22 7.62 -0.37
C LEU A 97 -3.05 7.18 -1.58
N GLY A 98 -2.40 6.68 -2.64
CA GLY A 98 -3.09 6.24 -3.84
C GLY A 98 -4.04 5.06 -3.61
N VAL A 99 -3.68 4.11 -2.74
CA VAL A 99 -4.59 3.01 -2.38
C VAL A 99 -5.81 3.52 -1.60
N PHE A 100 -5.63 4.48 -0.70
CA PHE A 100 -6.73 5.11 0.03
C PHE A 100 -7.67 5.89 -0.89
N PHE A 101 -7.12 6.66 -1.83
CA PHE A 101 -7.93 7.40 -2.82
C PHE A 101 -8.72 6.44 -3.70
N LEU A 102 -8.06 5.40 -4.23
CA LEU A 102 -8.72 4.37 -5.02
C LEU A 102 -9.85 3.69 -4.24
N ARG A 103 -9.67 3.42 -2.94
CA ARG A 103 -10.74 2.84 -2.12
C ARG A 103 -12.01 3.69 -2.14
N GLN A 104 -11.89 5.02 -2.01
CA GLN A 104 -13.07 5.91 -2.06
C GLN A 104 -13.59 6.13 -3.49
N GLN A 105 -12.73 5.94 -4.48
CA GLN A 105 -13.00 6.21 -5.89
C GLN A 105 -13.19 4.93 -6.71
N ALA A 106 -13.68 3.85 -6.08
CA ALA A 106 -13.95 2.56 -6.73
C ALA A 106 -14.87 2.64 -7.96
N HIS A 107 -15.73 3.65 -8.00
CA HIS A 107 -16.67 3.91 -9.10
C HIS A 107 -16.05 4.73 -10.25
N VAL A 108 -14.90 5.36 -10.03
CA VAL A 108 -14.20 6.21 -11.01
C VAL A 108 -13.40 5.34 -11.98
N LYS A 109 -13.49 5.65 -13.27
CA LYS A 109 -12.76 4.93 -14.32
C LYS A 109 -11.43 5.60 -14.61
N TYR A 110 -10.37 5.02 -14.08
CA TYR A 110 -9.00 5.37 -14.44
C TYR A 110 -8.50 4.56 -15.65
N ASP A 111 -7.44 5.06 -16.28
CA ASP A 111 -6.77 4.31 -17.34
C ASP A 111 -6.27 2.95 -16.82
N LYS A 112 -6.48 1.90 -17.62
CA LYS A 112 -6.20 0.52 -17.21
C LYS A 112 -4.71 0.25 -17.08
N ASP A 113 -3.88 0.83 -17.95
CA ASP A 113 -2.44 0.64 -17.91
C ASP A 113 -1.85 1.38 -16.69
N ASP A 114 -2.32 2.59 -16.41
CA ASP A 114 -1.95 3.32 -15.20
C ASP A 114 -2.31 2.57 -13.92
N LEU A 115 -3.55 2.08 -13.81
CA LEU A 115 -3.98 1.26 -12.66
C LEU A 115 -3.13 0.00 -12.51
N THR A 116 -2.84 -0.69 -13.61
CA THR A 116 -2.05 -1.94 -13.58
C THR A 116 -0.63 -1.68 -13.08
N LYS A 117 0.01 -0.61 -13.59
CA LYS A 117 1.34 -0.19 -13.15
C LYS A 117 1.33 0.24 -11.69
N PHE A 118 0.34 1.04 -11.28
CA PHE A 118 0.21 1.50 -9.90
C PHE A 118 0.03 0.33 -8.94
N PHE A 119 -0.90 -0.60 -9.20
CA PHE A 119 -1.09 -1.77 -8.35
C PHE A 119 0.15 -2.68 -8.32
N SER A 120 0.91 -2.79 -9.40
CA SER A 120 2.19 -3.51 -9.37
C SER A 120 3.20 -2.87 -8.41
N MET A 121 3.24 -1.53 -8.34
CA MET A 121 4.06 -0.80 -7.36
C MET A 121 3.55 -0.98 -5.93
N VAL A 122 2.23 -0.96 -5.70
CA VAL A 122 1.62 -1.28 -4.40
C VAL A 122 2.06 -2.66 -3.91
N VAL A 123 1.97 -3.67 -4.77
CA VAL A 123 2.37 -5.04 -4.41
C VAL A 123 3.87 -5.12 -4.15
N SER A 124 4.69 -4.39 -4.90
CA SER A 124 6.14 -4.26 -4.62
C SER A 124 6.39 -3.67 -3.23
N PHE A 125 5.70 -2.57 -2.88
CA PHE A 125 5.83 -1.92 -1.57
C PHE A 125 5.44 -2.84 -0.42
N ILE A 126 4.40 -3.65 -0.58
CA ILE A 126 3.98 -4.59 0.46
C ILE A 126 5.03 -5.70 0.65
N LYS A 127 5.61 -6.22 -0.43
CA LYS A 127 6.54 -7.37 -0.39
C LYS A 127 7.95 -7.02 0.05
N ALA A 128 8.41 -5.82 -0.25
CA ALA A 128 9.83 -5.45 -0.21
C ALA A 128 10.43 -5.24 1.20
N PRO A 129 9.72 -4.72 2.22
CA PRO A 129 10.35 -4.34 3.48
C PRO A 129 10.88 -5.50 4.31
N TYR A 130 10.31 -6.70 4.17
CA TYR A 130 10.70 -7.86 4.96
C TYR A 130 11.48 -8.89 4.14
N THR A 131 12.54 -9.41 4.77
CA THR A 131 13.40 -10.49 4.28
C THR A 131 13.70 -11.47 5.42
N SER A 132 14.41 -12.55 5.10
CA SER A 132 14.92 -13.49 6.10
C SER A 132 16.41 -13.22 6.36
N LEU A 133 16.81 -13.16 7.62
CA LEU A 133 18.20 -13.08 8.05
C LEU A 133 18.59 -14.35 8.81
N THR A 134 19.76 -14.92 8.53
CA THR A 134 20.30 -16.05 9.30
C THR A 134 20.97 -15.54 10.57
N VAL A 135 20.45 -15.92 11.75
CA VAL A 135 21.00 -15.62 13.08
C VAL A 135 21.16 -16.94 13.83
N ASP A 136 22.37 -17.26 14.30
CA ASP A 136 22.67 -18.50 15.04
C ASP A 136 22.17 -19.79 14.36
N SER A 137 22.38 -19.90 13.04
CA SER A 137 21.91 -21.02 12.20
C SER A 137 20.39 -21.17 12.08
N ALA A 138 19.62 -20.16 12.51
CA ALA A 138 18.18 -20.07 12.34
C ALA A 138 17.82 -18.89 11.43
N GLU A 139 16.75 -19.04 10.64
CA GLU A 139 16.20 -17.94 9.85
C GLU A 139 15.19 -17.15 10.69
N VAL A 140 15.32 -15.83 10.70
CA VAL A 140 14.42 -14.89 11.39
C VAL A 140 13.89 -13.84 10.43
N LEU A 141 12.70 -13.32 10.68
CA LEU A 141 12.18 -12.18 9.94
C LEU A 141 13.01 -10.93 10.27
N SER A 142 13.42 -10.20 9.25
CA SER A 142 14.19 -8.96 9.39
C SER A 142 13.72 -7.93 8.37
N VAL A 143 13.84 -6.66 8.71
CA VAL A 143 13.69 -5.57 7.74
C VAL A 143 14.86 -5.64 6.75
N ALA A 144 14.57 -5.46 5.47
CA ALA A 144 15.57 -5.43 4.40
C ALA A 144 16.48 -4.21 4.53
N GLU A 145 17.76 -4.34 4.19
CA GLU A 145 18.80 -3.31 4.40
C GLU A 145 18.40 -1.92 3.87
N LEU A 146 17.78 -1.88 2.69
CA LEU A 146 17.29 -0.65 2.06
C LEU A 146 16.24 0.09 2.92
N TYR A 147 15.44 -0.63 3.69
CA TYR A 147 14.36 -0.08 4.50
C TYR A 147 14.82 0.30 5.92
N ILE A 148 15.91 -0.29 6.43
CA ILE A 148 16.39 -0.06 7.80
C ILE A 148 16.51 1.44 8.15
N PRO A 149 17.12 2.32 7.32
CA PRO A 149 17.32 3.73 7.68
C PRO A 149 16.03 4.54 7.83
N VAL A 150 14.94 4.09 7.21
CA VAL A 150 13.67 4.85 7.13
C VAL A 150 12.49 4.09 7.76
N TRP A 151 12.70 2.86 8.23
CA TRP A 151 11.61 1.96 8.64
C TRP A 151 10.74 2.55 9.74
N ASP A 152 11.35 3.17 10.75
CA ASP A 152 10.63 3.82 11.86
C ASP A 152 9.68 4.92 11.37
N SER A 153 9.97 5.55 10.23
CA SER A 153 9.14 6.59 9.62
C SER A 153 8.04 6.03 8.71
N ILE A 154 8.18 4.81 8.19
CA ILE A 154 7.28 4.28 7.14
C ILE A 154 6.54 2.99 7.54
N TYR A 155 6.89 2.33 8.64
CA TYR A 155 6.26 1.05 9.01
C TYR A 155 4.75 1.19 9.20
N GLN A 156 4.28 2.31 9.77
CA GLN A 156 2.84 2.58 9.90
C GLN A 156 2.16 2.75 8.53
N LEU A 157 2.82 3.42 7.58
CA LEU A 157 2.32 3.56 6.21
C LEU A 157 2.23 2.19 5.53
N TRP A 158 3.21 1.31 5.75
CA TRP A 158 3.17 -0.06 5.24
C TRP A 158 1.95 -0.83 5.75
N TYR A 159 1.67 -0.77 7.06
CA TYR A 159 0.46 -1.37 7.65
C TYR A 159 -0.83 -0.82 7.05
N LEU A 160 -0.94 0.52 6.98
CA LEU A 160 -2.11 1.19 6.39
C LEU A 160 -2.31 0.81 4.92
N CYS A 161 -1.22 0.70 4.17
CA CYS A 161 -1.26 0.31 2.77
C CYS A 161 -1.81 -1.12 2.60
N ILE A 162 -1.37 -2.09 3.41
CA ILE A 162 -1.89 -3.46 3.34
C ILE A 162 -3.37 -3.52 3.71
N GLN A 163 -3.77 -2.83 4.79
CA GLN A 163 -5.17 -2.79 5.22
C GLN A 163 -6.07 -2.20 4.14
N ALA A 164 -5.67 -1.06 3.55
CA ALA A 164 -6.41 -0.45 2.45
C ALA A 164 -6.43 -1.36 1.20
N THR A 165 -5.30 -1.97 0.85
CA THR A 165 -5.19 -2.93 -0.27
C THR A 165 -6.13 -4.12 -0.07
N THR A 166 -6.20 -4.64 1.15
CA THR A 166 -7.10 -5.75 1.52
C THR A 166 -8.57 -5.41 1.25
N SER A 167 -8.98 -4.19 1.58
CA SER A 167 -10.34 -3.70 1.30
C SER A 167 -10.59 -3.39 -0.19
N CYS A 168 -9.54 -3.09 -0.95
CA CYS A 168 -9.63 -2.79 -2.38
C CYS A 168 -9.68 -4.04 -3.28
N LEU A 169 -9.21 -5.20 -2.80
CA LEU A 169 -9.21 -6.46 -3.56
C LEU A 169 -10.56 -6.81 -4.22
N PRO A 170 -11.70 -6.83 -3.51
CA PRO A 170 -12.98 -7.13 -4.13
C PRO A 170 -13.47 -6.04 -5.10
N MET A 171 -12.93 -4.82 -5.02
CA MET A 171 -13.31 -3.68 -5.85
C MET A 171 -12.53 -3.63 -7.17
N TYR A 172 -11.31 -4.18 -7.19
CA TYR A 172 -10.38 -4.01 -8.31
C TYR A 172 -9.83 -5.35 -8.82
N PRO A 173 -10.44 -5.93 -9.87
CA PRO A 173 -9.88 -7.13 -10.53
C PRO A 173 -8.44 -6.93 -11.04
N THR A 174 -8.08 -5.70 -11.42
CA THR A 174 -6.71 -5.35 -11.82
C THR A 174 -5.71 -5.49 -10.67
N LEU A 175 -6.11 -5.21 -9.42
CA LEU A 175 -5.28 -5.41 -8.24
C LEU A 175 -5.07 -6.90 -7.95
N VAL A 176 -6.15 -7.69 -8.02
CA VAL A 176 -6.08 -9.16 -7.92
C VAL A 176 -5.10 -9.71 -8.96
N TYR A 177 -5.22 -9.28 -10.22
CA TYR A 177 -4.30 -9.67 -11.29
C TYR A 177 -2.85 -9.24 -10.98
N ALA A 178 -2.62 -8.03 -10.49
CA ALA A 178 -1.29 -7.54 -10.12
C ALA A 178 -0.67 -8.41 -8.99
N MET A 179 -1.44 -8.75 -7.96
CA MET A 179 -0.96 -9.62 -6.87
C MET A 179 -0.60 -11.03 -7.36
N MET A 180 -1.41 -11.58 -8.26
CA MET A 180 -1.17 -12.89 -8.86
C MET A 180 0.06 -12.90 -9.78
N SER A 181 0.19 -11.90 -10.66
CA SER A 181 1.26 -11.83 -11.67
C SER A 181 2.62 -11.43 -11.11
N THR A 182 2.66 -10.64 -10.03
CA THR A 182 3.92 -10.22 -9.37
C THR A 182 4.43 -11.24 -8.35
N GLY A 183 3.77 -12.39 -8.19
CA GLY A 183 4.19 -13.46 -7.28
C GLY A 183 4.09 -13.07 -5.80
N PHE A 184 3.03 -12.34 -5.42
CA PHE A 184 2.78 -11.98 -4.02
C PHE A 184 2.72 -13.20 -3.10
N LEU A 185 1.83 -14.15 -3.39
CA LEU A 185 1.63 -15.34 -2.55
C LEU A 185 2.89 -16.20 -2.42
N PRO A 186 3.60 -16.58 -3.49
CA PRO A 186 4.83 -17.35 -3.34
C PRO A 186 5.91 -16.63 -2.52
N HIS A 187 6.01 -15.31 -2.62
CA HIS A 187 7.00 -14.54 -1.87
C HIS A 187 6.72 -14.56 -0.37
N ILE A 188 5.51 -14.15 0.03
CA ILE A 188 5.15 -13.99 1.44
C ILE A 188 5.09 -15.36 2.14
N ILE A 189 4.47 -16.36 1.51
CA ILE A 189 4.32 -17.69 2.12
C ILE A 189 5.68 -18.36 2.33
N ARG A 190 6.58 -18.29 1.34
CA ARG A 190 7.93 -18.88 1.49
C ARG A 190 8.74 -18.16 2.55
N LEU A 191 8.65 -16.83 2.63
CA LEU A 191 9.31 -16.05 3.67
C LEU A 191 8.82 -16.48 5.07
N LEU A 192 7.51 -16.51 5.28
CA LEU A 192 6.91 -16.84 6.57
C LEU A 192 7.14 -18.30 6.97
N ASN A 193 7.14 -19.25 6.04
CA ASN A 193 7.53 -20.63 6.33
C ASN A 193 9.01 -20.72 6.70
N LYS A 194 9.90 -20.03 5.96
CA LYS A 194 11.35 -20.06 6.19
C LYS A 194 11.73 -19.59 7.60
N VAL A 195 11.07 -18.54 8.11
CA VAL A 195 11.39 -17.98 9.43
C VAL A 195 10.73 -18.72 10.60
N HIS A 196 9.80 -19.65 10.33
CA HIS A 196 9.13 -20.47 11.36
C HIS A 196 8.58 -19.65 12.56
N GLY A 197 7.98 -18.49 12.30
CA GLY A 197 7.43 -17.59 13.32
C GLY A 197 8.46 -16.77 14.11
N ARG A 198 9.77 -16.89 13.83
CA ARG A 198 10.81 -16.15 14.54
C ARG A 198 10.82 -14.68 14.11
N ASN A 199 10.73 -13.78 15.10
CA ASN A 199 10.64 -12.33 14.92
C ASN A 199 9.45 -11.87 14.06
N VAL A 200 8.39 -12.66 13.99
CA VAL A 200 7.12 -12.25 13.38
C VAL A 200 6.23 -11.75 14.50
N ASP A 201 5.99 -10.44 14.57
CA ASP A 201 5.04 -9.87 15.52
C ASP A 201 3.59 -10.15 15.10
N GLU A 202 2.68 -10.08 16.06
CA GLU A 202 1.26 -10.42 15.86
C GLU A 202 0.57 -9.50 14.85
N ASP A 203 0.86 -8.20 14.88
CA ASP A 203 0.26 -7.23 13.97
C ASP A 203 0.71 -7.46 12.51
N THR A 204 2.01 -7.68 12.28
CA THR A 204 2.55 -8.06 10.97
C THR A 204 1.85 -9.31 10.45
N LEU A 205 1.74 -10.34 11.30
CA LEU A 205 1.12 -11.61 10.92
C LEU A 205 -0.36 -11.45 10.56
N LEU A 206 -1.13 -10.77 11.40
CA LEU A 206 -2.56 -10.54 11.18
C LEU A 206 -2.80 -9.74 9.89
N CYS A 207 -1.98 -8.73 9.62
CA CYS A 207 -2.08 -7.91 8.42
C CYS A 207 -1.84 -8.74 7.15
N LEU A 208 -0.79 -9.56 7.15
CA LEU A 208 -0.45 -10.45 6.03
C LEU A 208 -1.50 -11.55 5.83
N ILE A 209 -2.01 -12.16 6.91
CA ILE A 209 -3.11 -13.14 6.82
C ILE A 209 -4.36 -12.50 6.22
N GLY A 210 -4.70 -11.27 6.63
CA GLY A 210 -5.89 -10.57 6.13
C GLY A 210 -5.85 -10.36 4.61
N VAL A 211 -4.72 -9.87 4.09
CA VAL A 211 -4.58 -9.66 2.64
C VAL A 211 -4.51 -10.97 1.85
N ILE A 212 -3.85 -12.01 2.39
CA ILE A 212 -3.82 -13.35 1.78
C ILE A 212 -5.23 -13.93 1.69
N THR A 213 -5.98 -13.87 2.79
CA THR A 213 -7.36 -14.40 2.89
C THR A 213 -8.29 -13.68 1.93
N SER A 214 -8.20 -12.35 1.86
CA SER A 214 -9.00 -11.56 0.91
C SER A 214 -8.64 -11.88 -0.55
N LEU A 215 -7.36 -12.10 -0.86
CA LEU A 215 -6.92 -12.46 -2.22
C LEU A 215 -7.47 -13.83 -2.64
N VAL A 216 -7.35 -14.85 -1.78
CA VAL A 216 -7.87 -16.19 -2.11
C VAL A 216 -9.39 -16.27 -2.13
N THR A 217 -10.07 -15.38 -1.42
CA THR A 217 -11.52 -15.24 -1.51
C THR A 217 -11.94 -14.54 -2.81
N SER A 218 -11.09 -13.66 -3.33
CA SER A 218 -11.38 -12.89 -4.56
C SER A 218 -11.04 -13.63 -5.86
N GLU A 219 -10.15 -14.63 -5.83
CA GLU A 219 -9.71 -15.38 -7.02
C GLU A 219 -9.46 -16.86 -6.71
N VAL A 220 -10.23 -17.74 -7.36
CA VAL A 220 -10.15 -19.19 -7.15
C VAL A 220 -8.75 -19.72 -7.48
N LYS A 221 -8.10 -19.21 -8.53
CA LYS A 221 -6.73 -19.62 -8.90
C LYS A 221 -5.69 -19.26 -7.83
N ALA A 222 -5.98 -18.29 -6.97
CA ALA A 222 -5.08 -17.93 -5.87
C ALA A 222 -5.01 -19.03 -4.81
N VAL A 223 -6.06 -19.84 -4.63
CA VAL A 223 -6.04 -21.03 -3.77
C VAL A 223 -5.03 -22.06 -4.29
N ASP A 224 -5.02 -22.31 -5.61
CA ASP A 224 -4.06 -23.25 -6.21
C ASP A 224 -2.62 -22.77 -6.09
N VAL A 225 -2.39 -21.47 -6.28
CA VAL A 225 -1.07 -20.87 -6.06
C VAL A 225 -0.67 -21.00 -4.58
N LEU A 226 -1.58 -20.69 -3.65
CA LEU A 226 -1.35 -20.83 -2.21
C LEU A 226 -0.97 -22.28 -1.83
N ARG A 227 -1.67 -23.29 -2.37
CA ARG A 227 -1.30 -24.72 -2.21
C ARG A 227 0.13 -24.97 -2.69
N SER A 228 0.43 -24.53 -3.91
CA SER A 228 1.72 -24.81 -4.57
C SER A 228 2.92 -24.18 -3.88
N CYS A 229 2.73 -23.09 -3.11
CA CYS A 229 3.82 -22.40 -2.42
C CYS A 229 3.95 -22.73 -0.93
N GLY A 230 3.22 -23.74 -0.42
CA GLY A 230 3.32 -24.18 0.97
C GLY A 230 2.28 -23.58 1.92
N GLY A 231 1.12 -23.17 1.39
CA GLY A 231 0.04 -22.55 2.18
C GLY A 231 -0.52 -23.42 3.31
N PHE A 232 -0.52 -24.75 3.15
CA PHE A 232 -0.93 -25.67 4.23
C PHE A 232 0.05 -25.67 5.41
N GLU A 233 1.35 -25.67 5.13
CA GLU A 233 2.38 -25.58 6.17
C GLU A 233 2.29 -24.23 6.89
N PHE A 234 2.13 -23.16 6.12
CA PHE A 234 1.92 -21.82 6.64
C PHE A 234 0.71 -21.77 7.59
N ALA A 235 -0.44 -22.25 7.12
CA ALA A 235 -1.68 -22.17 7.90
C ALA A 235 -1.58 -22.96 9.22
N ARG A 236 -0.90 -24.10 9.23
CA ARG A 236 -0.63 -24.87 10.46
C ARG A 236 0.36 -24.19 11.37
N LEU A 237 1.48 -23.70 10.83
CA LEU A 237 2.54 -23.04 11.57
C LEU A 237 2.02 -21.82 12.35
N TYR A 238 1.10 -21.06 11.73
CA TYR A 238 0.53 -19.84 12.29
C TYR A 238 -0.90 -20.00 12.81
N ASN A 239 -1.43 -21.23 12.90
CA ASN A 239 -2.77 -21.56 13.40
C ASN A 239 -3.94 -20.85 12.66
N CYS A 240 -3.82 -20.66 11.35
CA CYS A 240 -4.79 -19.97 10.50
C CYS A 240 -5.92 -20.90 10.01
N SER A 241 -6.85 -21.26 10.90
CA SER A 241 -7.93 -22.21 10.60
C SER A 241 -8.84 -21.81 9.43
N GLU A 242 -9.01 -20.51 9.16
CA GLU A 242 -9.77 -20.02 8.00
C GLU A 242 -9.08 -20.36 6.69
N LEU A 243 -7.76 -20.12 6.61
CA LEU A 243 -6.98 -20.46 5.43
C LEU A 243 -6.91 -21.97 5.22
N GLU A 244 -6.77 -22.78 6.28
CA GLU A 244 -6.83 -24.24 6.15
C GLU A 244 -8.11 -24.69 5.43
N LYS A 245 -9.27 -24.19 5.87
CA LYS A 245 -10.57 -24.51 5.26
C LYS A 245 -10.67 -24.03 3.80
N LEU A 246 -10.08 -22.89 3.47
CA LEU A 246 -10.07 -22.37 2.09
C LEU A 246 -9.18 -23.21 1.17
N ILE A 247 -8.10 -23.76 1.70
CA ILE A 247 -7.16 -24.61 0.96
C ILE A 247 -7.69 -26.06 0.84
N GLU A 248 -8.54 -26.55 1.74
CA GLU A 248 -9.14 -27.89 1.66
C GLU A 248 -10.30 -28.02 0.66
N LYS A 249 -10.95 -26.90 0.29
CA LYS A 249 -12.08 -26.85 -0.65
C LYS A 249 -11.67 -27.05 -2.11
#